data_AF-A0A378LET6-F1
#
_entry.id   AF-A0A378LET6-F1
#
_cell.length_a   1.000
_cell.length_b   1.000
_cell.length_c   1.000
_cell.angle_alpha   90.00
_cell.angle_beta   90.00
_cell.angle_gamma   90.00
#
_symmetry.space_group_name_H-M   'P 1'
#
loop_
_entity.id
_entity.type
_entity.pdbx_description
1 polymer ?
#
loop_
_entity_poly.entity_id
_entity_poly.type
_entity_poly.pdbx_seq_one_letter_code
_entity_poly.pdbx_strand_id
1 'polypeptide(L)'
;MQDIQSPSFVEKLTNLLNEVKENEGLKKLLLDNPEQFLASHDIILNDYQIIVEEHAGYGLLFAVQSKETLPPKDTSSTGSFNTFQNVHFLDCLHY
;
A
#
# COMPACT_ATOMS: atom_id res chain seq x y z
N MET A 1 6.73 15.78 -4.34
CA MET A 1 6.63 14.34 -4.03
C MET A 1 6.86 14.18 -2.54
N GLN A 2 5.86 13.73 -1.78
CA GLN A 2 6.06 13.37 -0.37
C GLN A 2 6.73 11.99 -0.32
N ASP A 3 7.81 11.88 0.43
CA ASP A 3 8.45 10.59 0.69
C ASP A 3 7.59 9.83 1.70
N ILE A 4 6.91 8.78 1.25
CA ILE A 4 6.05 7.93 2.09
C ILE A 4 6.84 7.17 3.18
N GLN A 5 8.16 7.11 3.08
CA GLN A 5 9.05 6.51 4.08
C GLN A 5 9.58 7.56 5.07
N SER A 6 9.20 8.83 4.92
CA SER A 6 9.63 9.87 5.85
C SER A 6 8.97 9.67 7.23
N PRO A 7 9.73 9.81 8.33
CA PRO A 7 9.17 9.68 9.68
C PRO A 7 8.01 10.64 9.95
N SER A 8 8.10 11.86 9.41
CA SER A 8 7.09 12.90 9.56
C SER A 8 5.77 12.57 8.85
N PHE A 9 5.82 11.83 7.74
CA PHE A 9 4.61 11.34 7.07
C PHE A 9 3.92 10.26 7.92
N VAL A 10 4.70 9.30 8.42
CA VAL A 10 4.18 8.22 9.27
C VAL A 10 3.53 8.76 10.54
N GLU A 11 4.14 9.75 11.19
CA GLU A 11 3.57 10.40 12.37
C GLU A 11 2.24 11.10 12.06
N LYS A 12 2.18 11.87 10.98
CA LYS A 12 0.93 12.53 10.54
C LYS A 12 -0.17 11.52 10.25
N LEU A 13 0.14 10.47 9.49
CA LEU A 13 -0.81 9.42 9.15
C LEU A 13 -1.30 8.68 10.41
N THR A 14 -0.40 8.36 11.33
CA THR A 14 -0.74 7.67 12.58
C THR A 14 -1.65 8.53 13.45
N ASN A 15 -1.36 9.83 13.59
CA ASN A 15 -2.21 10.76 14.33
C ASN A 15 -3.60 10.86 13.71
N LEU A 16 -3.67 10.97 12.38
CA LEU A 16 -4.93 11.02 11.64
C LEU A 16 -5.75 9.73 11.81
N LEU A 17 -5.12 8.56 11.70
CA LEU A 17 -5.80 7.27 11.87
C LEU A 17 -6.28 7.06 13.30
N ASN A 18 -5.55 7.55 14.31
CA ASN A 18 -6.00 7.53 15.71
C ASN A 18 -7.24 8.41 15.91
N GLU A 19 -7.27 9.60 15.29
CA GLU A 19 -8.45 10.47 15.34
C GLU A 19 -9.66 9.84 14.66
N VAL A 20 -9.44 9.21 13.51
CA VAL A 20 -10.48 8.45 12.78
C VAL A 20 -11.03 7.29 13.60
N LYS A 21 -10.18 6.64 14.41
CA LYS A 21 -10.60 5.53 15.28
C LYS A 21 -11.56 5.99 16.38
N GLU A 22 -11.34 7.18 16.94
CA GLU A 22 -12.16 7.77 18.00
C GLU A 22 -13.44 8.41 17.45
N ASN A 23 -13.49 8.74 16.15
CA ASN A 23 -14.60 9.47 15.52
C ASN A 23 -15.22 8.70 14.35
N GLU A 24 -16.38 8.08 14.58
CA GLU A 24 -17.11 7.33 13.54
C GLU A 24 -17.49 8.16 12.31
N GLY A 25 -17.67 9.48 12.44
CA GLY A 25 -17.96 10.36 11.31
C GLY A 25 -16.77 10.45 10.34
N LEU A 26 -15.57 10.62 10.89
CA LEU A 26 -14.33 10.65 10.10
C LEU A 26 -14.04 9.29 9.47
N LYS A 27 -14.34 8.20 10.18
CA LYS A 27 -14.21 6.84 9.67
C LYS A 27 -15.06 6.59 8.43
N LYS A 28 -16.31 7.04 8.43
CA LYS A 28 -17.18 6.95 7.25
C LYS A 28 -16.64 7.75 6.08
N LEU A 29 -16.13 8.96 6.32
CA LEU A 29 -15.53 9.79 5.27
C LEU A 29 -14.27 9.16 4.68
N LEU A 30 -13.43 8.54 5.51
CA LEU A 30 -12.25 7.82 5.07
C LEU A 30 -12.62 6.58 4.22
N LEU A 31 -13.69 5.87 4.57
CA LEU A 31 -14.17 4.70 3.80
C LEU A 31 -14.83 5.11 2.47
N ASP A 32 -15.58 6.20 2.45
CA ASP A 32 -16.27 6.68 1.24
C ASP A 32 -15.29 7.23 0.20
N ASN A 33 -14.37 8.12 0.61
CA ASN A 33 -13.46 8.79 -0.31
C ASN A 33 -12.07 8.99 0.33
N PRO A 34 -11.25 7.92 0.42
CA PRO A 34 -9.97 7.98 1.11
C PRO A 34 -8.98 8.96 0.48
N GLU A 35 -8.97 9.10 -0.86
CA GLU A 35 -8.07 10.02 -1.56
C GLU A 35 -8.37 11.49 -1.22
N GLN A 36 -9.65 11.88 -1.26
CA GLN A 36 -10.06 13.25 -0.93
C GLN A 36 -9.89 13.55 0.56
N PHE A 37 -10.20 12.57 1.42
CA PHE A 37 -10.03 12.70 2.86
C PHE A 37 -8.55 12.96 3.22
N LEU A 38 -7.63 12.18 2.67
CA LEU A 38 -6.20 12.37 2.90
C LEU A 38 -5.69 13.68 2.29
N ALA A 39 -6.15 14.05 1.09
CA ALA A 39 -5.79 15.32 0.47
C ALA A 39 -6.24 16.53 1.32
N SER A 40 -7.38 16.46 1.99
CA SER A 40 -7.85 17.51 2.92
C SER A 40 -6.97 17.69 4.16
N HIS A 41 -6.12 16.70 4.47
CA HIS A 41 -5.15 16.71 5.56
C HIS A 41 -3.70 16.88 5.04
N ASP A 42 -3.51 17.46 3.86
CA ASP A 42 -2.22 17.68 3.20
C ASP A 42 -1.42 16.39 2.90
N ILE A 43 -2.10 15.24 2.82
CA ILE A 43 -1.52 13.96 2.43
C ILE A 43 -1.91 13.67 0.97
N ILE A 44 -0.97 13.91 0.05
CA ILE A 44 -1.21 13.79 -1.39
C ILE A 44 -0.36 12.64 -1.95
N LEU A 45 -1.03 11.55 -2.32
CA LEU A 45 -0.41 10.33 -2.84
C LEU A 45 -0.82 10.12 -4.31
N ASN A 46 -0.17 10.83 -5.24
CA ASN A 46 -0.55 10.80 -6.66
C ASN A 46 -0.26 9.45 -7.34
N ASP A 47 0.88 8.86 -7.01
CA ASP A 47 1.38 7.63 -7.65
C ASP A 47 0.96 6.35 -6.90
N TYR A 48 0.07 6.48 -5.92
CA TYR A 48 -0.42 5.38 -5.12
C TYR A 48 -1.94 5.29 -5.15
N GLN A 49 -2.44 4.07 -5.10
CA GLN A 49 -3.82 3.73 -4.80
C GLN A 49 -3.95 3.51 -3.30
N ILE A 50 -4.88 4.22 -2.68
CA ILE A 50 -5.20 4.05 -1.26
C ILE A 50 -6.36 3.07 -1.16
N ILE A 51 -6.18 2.03 -0.35
CA ILE A 51 -7.19 1.00 -0.08
C ILE A 51 -7.56 1.11 1.40
N VAL A 52 -8.82 1.40 1.67
CA VAL A 52 -9.36 1.42 3.03
C VAL A 52 -10.55 0.49 3.09
N GLU A 53 -10.50 -0.51 3.98
CA GLU A 53 -11.58 -1.48 4.16
C GLU A 53 -11.87 -1.68 5.63
N GLU A 54 -13.14 -1.86 5.99
CA GLU A 54 -13.54 -2.24 7.33
C GLU A 54 -13.99 -3.70 7.36
N HIS A 55 -13.32 -4.51 8.19
CA HIS A 55 -13.65 -5.91 8.39
C HIS A 55 -14.08 -6.17 9.82
N ALA A 56 -15.20 -6.88 10.01
CA ALA A 56 -15.78 -7.15 11.33
C ALA A 56 -14.86 -7.95 12.28
N GLY A 57 -13.81 -8.61 11.76
CA GLY A 57 -12.85 -9.39 12.56
C GLY A 57 -11.52 -8.68 12.87
N TYR A 58 -11.12 -7.68 12.09
CA TYR A 58 -9.78 -7.07 12.16
C TYR A 58 -9.79 -5.54 12.24
N GLY A 59 -10.98 -4.93 12.15
CA GLY A 59 -11.15 -3.48 12.19
C GLY A 59 -10.86 -2.82 10.84
N LEU A 60 -10.37 -1.59 10.89
CA LEU A 60 -10.07 -0.78 9.71
C LEU A 60 -8.69 -1.12 9.17
N LEU A 61 -8.65 -1.59 7.93
CA LEU A 61 -7.44 -1.84 7.15
C LEU A 61 -7.14 -0.60 6.31
N PHE A 62 -5.90 -0.15 6.38
CA PHE A 62 -5.38 0.93 5.56
C PHE A 62 -4.14 0.43 4.82
N ALA A 63 -4.18 0.45 3.49
CA ALA A 63 -3.08 0.03 2.64
C ALA A 63 -2.83 1.05 1.52
N VAL A 64 -1.58 1.16 1.10
CA VAL A 64 -1.14 2.04 0.02
C VAL A 64 -0.40 1.17 -1.00
N GLN A 65 -0.89 1.15 -2.23
CA GLN A 65 -0.34 0.34 -3.33
C GLN A 65 0.21 1.26 -4.41
N SER A 66 1.41 1.03 -4.93
CA SER A 66 1.94 1.82 -6.04
C SER A 66 1.16 1.55 -7.34
N LYS A 67 0.89 2.60 -8.11
CA LYS A 67 0.20 2.50 -9.42
C LYS A 67 1.09 1.89 -10.52
N GLU A 68 2.41 1.90 -10.33
CA GLU A 68 3.39 1.12 -11.10
C GLU A 68 3.82 -0.08 -10.22
N THR A 69 3.70 -1.36 -10.59
CA THR A 69 3.91 -2.05 -11.86
C THR A 69 2.96 -3.25 -11.96
N LEU A 70 1.97 -3.19 -12.85
CA LEU A 70 1.45 -4.41 -13.48
C LEU A 70 2.46 -4.80 -14.57
N PRO A 71 3.11 -5.98 -14.55
CA PRO A 71 3.67 -6.49 -15.78
C PRO A 71 2.51 -6.59 -16.80
N PRO A 72 2.74 -6.27 -18.07
CA PRO A 72 1.70 -6.36 -19.09
C PRO A 72 1.06 -7.75 -19.00
N LYS A 73 -0.26 -7.76 -18.84
CA LYS A 73 -1.05 -8.98 -18.80
C LYS A 73 -1.02 -9.56 -20.21
N ASP A 74 -0.01 -10.35 -20.51
CA ASP A 74 0.09 -11.08 -21.78
C ASP A 74 -1.12 -12.00 -21.90
N THR A 75 -2.06 -11.55 -22.73
CA THR A 75 -3.09 -12.38 -23.32
C THR A 75 -2.43 -13.48 -24.13
N SER A 76 -2.62 -14.72 -23.67
CA SER A 76 -2.62 -15.97 -24.43
C SER A 76 -1.38 -16.34 -25.25
N SER A 77 -0.62 -17.30 -24.74
CA SER A 77 -0.18 -18.43 -25.56
C SER A 77 0.20 -19.62 -24.69
N THR A 78 -0.57 -20.69 -24.83
CA THR A 78 -0.25 -22.07 -24.49
C THR A 78 1.22 -22.38 -24.81
N GLY A 79 2.01 -22.77 -23.81
CA GLY A 79 3.41 -23.15 -24.03
C GLY A 79 4.07 -23.64 -22.76
N SER A 80 4.01 -24.95 -22.53
CA SER A 80 4.88 -25.69 -21.61
C SER A 80 6.35 -25.26 -21.80
N PHE A 81 7.06 -24.82 -20.77
CA PHE A 81 8.47 -25.20 -20.52
C PHE A 81 8.89 -24.84 -19.09
N ASN A 82 9.25 -25.89 -18.36
CA ASN A 82 9.82 -25.92 -17.03
C ASN A 82 11.34 -25.78 -17.18
N THR A 83 11.99 -24.68 -16.77
CA THR A 83 13.46 -24.67 -16.63
C THR A 83 14.00 -23.49 -15.80
N PHE A 84 14.81 -23.85 -14.80
CA PHE A 84 15.74 -23.02 -14.02
C PHE A 84 15.24 -22.27 -12.78
N GLN A 85 14.80 -23.05 -11.79
CA GLN A 85 15.29 -22.90 -10.42
C GLN A 85 16.84 -22.95 -10.40
N ASN A 86 17.45 -22.15 -9.53
CA ASN A 86 18.89 -22.04 -9.21
C ASN A 86 19.71 -21.05 -10.02
N VAL A 87 19.76 -19.80 -9.54
CA VAL A 87 20.99 -19.01 -9.64
C VAL A 87 21.17 -18.17 -8.37
N HIS A 88 22.33 -18.36 -7.74
CA HIS A 88 22.99 -17.52 -6.71
C HIS A 88 22.65 -17.73 -5.21
N PHE A 89 22.92 -18.94 -4.69
CA PHE A 89 23.61 -19.06 -3.40
C PHE A 89 25.11 -19.20 -3.68
N LEU A 90 25.84 -18.10 -3.60
CA LEU A 90 27.30 -18.08 -3.62
C LEU A 90 27.73 -17.15 -2.50
N ASP A 91 27.84 -17.70 -1.30
CA ASP A 91 28.78 -17.18 -0.31
C ASP A 91 29.28 -18.35 0.54
N CYS A 92 30.30 -19.03 0.01
CA CYS A 92 31.11 -19.99 0.73
C CYS A 92 32.20 -19.23 1.49
N LEU A 93 32.24 -19.45 2.82
CA LEU A 93 33.42 -19.60 3.67
C LEU A 93 34.74 -18.98 3.17
N HIS A 94 35.19 -17.93 3.86
CA HIS A 94 36.60 -17.54 3.88
C HIS A 94 37.23 -17.86 5.25
N TYR A 95 38.15 -18.84 5.19
CA TYR A 95 39.32 -19.19 6.02
C TYR A 95 39.40 -18.74 7.49
#